data_AF-C5MGY4-F1
#
_entry.id   AF-C5MGY4-F1
#
_cell.length_a   1.000
_cell.length_b   1.000
_cell.length_c   1.000
_cell.angle_alpha   90.00
_cell.angle_beta   90.00
_cell.angle_gamma   90.00
#
_symmetry.space_group_name_H-M   'P 1'
#
loop_
_entity.id
_entity.type
_entity.pdbx_description
1 polymer ?
#
loop_
_entity_poly.entity_id
_entity_poly.type
_entity_poly.pdbx_seq_one_letter_code
_entity_poly.pdbx_strand_id
1 'polypeptide(L)'
;MTQDISEKIEVISINDSQPEEQGPVVPHERQVVDCVIAIWKEDPSTESLGMSKLHALVKQKHPNWSISEKRVKALLKQFGLAFNNQEQFTYAKDITSVMTPDVDLPANIHIIMSSKKGKGLYAKKDIKKGDLMWSEEPLFFVPPLANVHLMKNASACTYCGKLLQQSEASAVLKGLDCNVCAEVWCSKKCKQLEGTLHGLLKHNVYNPSSKRSKTIDAEAFLEIQEYCLEEQWNALYAITLIYANCVIDRTGVKQKQFNAMARVSQDIRYKALNSSAGTFDSLNGGALFVQEQQESLWRIGYEKFLRVFPKNPVDYREFLYMMGTYNINNLDSNVFLIQSHLNHNCSPNTSVETEMQRTDGLKVFAARDIKSGEELTTTYVNPSHTVHQRQRELRVNWGFVCGCAKCKEDLKQNERRKSSSHQGSQNASSIRNMLKATKETVGEEGIELEVPSEFNGERRKSVRFDEKVVAVKE
;
A
#
# COMPACT_ATOMS: atom_id res chain seq x y z
N MET A 1 14.33 63.17 37.73
CA MET A 1 15.02 62.65 36.53
C MET A 1 14.40 61.32 36.15
N THR A 2 13.48 61.34 35.19
CA THR A 2 13.19 60.28 34.21
C THR A 2 11.99 60.80 33.43
N GLN A 3 12.33 61.68 32.47
CA GLN A 3 11.49 61.93 31.31
C GLN A 3 11.15 60.60 30.66
N ASP A 4 9.86 60.40 30.43
CA ASP A 4 9.34 60.12 29.10
C ASP A 4 10.02 58.98 28.32
N ILE A 5 9.59 57.75 28.65
CA ILE A 5 9.84 56.57 27.81
C ILE A 5 8.52 56.08 27.16
N SER A 6 7.39 56.75 27.45
CA SER A 6 6.09 56.42 26.84
C SER A 6 5.86 57.08 25.49
N GLU A 7 6.54 58.17 25.13
CA GLU A 7 6.34 58.86 23.84
C GLU A 7 7.30 58.44 22.71
N LYS A 8 8.10 57.36 22.89
CA LYS A 8 9.03 56.85 21.86
C LYS A 8 8.86 55.38 21.48
N ILE A 9 7.69 54.78 21.75
CA ILE A 9 7.39 53.45 21.23
C ILE A 9 6.36 53.61 20.11
N GLU A 10 6.87 53.67 18.88
CA GLU A 10 6.04 53.42 17.71
C GLU A 10 5.77 51.92 17.66
N VAL A 11 4.56 51.51 18.06
CA VAL A 11 4.09 50.15 17.83
C VAL A 11 3.79 50.02 16.35
N ILE A 12 4.80 49.63 15.58
CA ILE A 12 4.62 49.26 14.18
C ILE A 12 3.83 47.95 14.17
N SER A 13 2.62 47.99 13.61
CA SER A 13 1.89 46.81 13.18
C SER A 13 2.73 46.04 12.17
N ILE A 14 3.27 44.88 12.55
CA ILE A 14 3.99 43.97 11.62
C ILE A 14 3.00 43.10 10.83
N ASN A 15 1.70 43.29 11.01
CA ASN A 15 0.66 42.53 10.29
C ASN A 15 -0.18 43.43 9.39
N ASP A 16 0.49 44.20 8.54
CA ASP A 16 -0.09 44.63 7.27
C ASP A 16 -0.17 43.43 6.31
N SER A 17 -0.89 42.37 6.70
CA SER A 17 -1.48 41.47 5.71
C SER A 17 -2.81 42.09 5.30
N GLN A 18 -2.73 43.15 4.48
CA GLN A 18 -3.79 43.37 3.50
C GLN A 18 -3.99 42.01 2.80
N PRO A 19 -5.22 41.51 2.61
CA PRO A 19 -5.42 40.40 1.70
C PRO A 19 -4.93 40.89 0.34
N GLU A 20 -3.70 40.54 -0.03
CA GLU A 20 -3.24 40.75 -1.40
C GLU A 20 -4.30 40.07 -2.26
N GLU A 21 -5.02 40.86 -3.05
CA GLU A 21 -5.75 40.34 -4.19
C GLU A 21 -4.69 39.74 -5.11
N GLN A 22 -4.35 38.47 -4.85
CA GLN A 22 -3.37 37.76 -5.64
C GLN A 22 -3.94 37.66 -7.05
N GLY A 23 -3.40 38.53 -7.92
CA GLY A 23 -3.67 38.51 -9.34
C GLY A 23 -3.45 37.12 -9.93
N PRO A 24 -3.84 36.89 -11.19
CA PRO A 24 -3.79 35.58 -11.80
C PRO A 24 -2.39 34.94 -11.68
N VAL A 25 -2.29 33.88 -10.86
CA VAL A 25 -1.05 33.15 -10.61
C VAL A 25 -0.92 32.05 -11.65
N VAL A 26 0.21 31.95 -12.32
CA VAL A 26 0.52 30.81 -13.19
C VAL A 26 1.13 29.71 -12.31
N PRO A 27 0.42 28.62 -11.99
CA PRO A 27 0.93 27.61 -11.08
C PRO A 27 2.13 26.87 -11.68
N HIS A 28 3.04 26.45 -10.82
CA HIS A 28 4.12 25.54 -11.19
C HIS A 28 3.55 24.16 -11.55
N GLU A 29 4.23 23.42 -12.44
CA GLU A 29 3.78 22.12 -12.95
C GLU A 29 3.39 21.13 -11.83
N ARG A 30 4.21 21.07 -10.78
CA ARG A 30 3.96 20.22 -9.60
C ARG A 30 2.70 20.60 -8.84
N GLN A 31 2.47 21.89 -8.61
CA GLN A 31 1.28 22.35 -7.87
C GLN A 31 -0.02 21.92 -8.57
N VAL A 32 -0.03 21.95 -9.91
CA VAL A 32 -1.17 21.48 -10.70
C VAL A 32 -1.40 19.99 -10.50
N VAL A 33 -0.33 19.19 -10.58
CA VAL A 33 -0.40 17.74 -10.42
C VAL A 33 -0.82 17.37 -9.00
N ASP A 34 -0.23 18.01 -7.98
CA ASP A 34 -0.54 17.80 -6.57
C ASP A 34 -2.01 18.16 -6.27
N CYS A 35 -2.53 19.23 -6.87
CA CYS A 35 -3.94 19.60 -6.76
C CYS A 35 -4.87 18.52 -7.35
N VAL A 36 -4.57 18.03 -8.55
CA VAL A 36 -5.35 16.95 -9.17
C VAL A 36 -5.31 15.68 -8.33
N ILE A 37 -4.15 15.33 -7.78
CA ILE A 37 -4.00 14.19 -6.89
C ILE A 37 -4.80 14.39 -5.60
N ALA A 38 -4.78 15.58 -5.01
CA ALA A 38 -5.58 15.89 -3.82
C ALA A 38 -7.08 15.73 -4.09
N ILE A 39 -7.55 16.20 -5.26
CA ILE A 39 -8.94 15.99 -5.71
C ILE A 39 -9.28 14.50 -5.78
N TRP A 40 -8.40 13.67 -6.34
CA TRP A 40 -8.60 12.23 -6.42
C TRP A 40 -8.51 11.50 -5.08
N LYS A 41 -7.67 11.98 -4.16
CA LYS A 41 -7.59 11.47 -2.78
C LYS A 41 -8.87 11.79 -1.99
N GLU A 42 -9.40 13.00 -2.15
CA GLU A 42 -10.64 13.44 -1.49
C GLU A 42 -11.88 12.76 -2.07
N ASP A 43 -11.97 12.66 -3.40
CA ASP A 43 -13.04 11.96 -4.10
C ASP A 43 -12.48 11.09 -5.24
N PRO A 44 -12.20 9.81 -4.96
CA PRO A 44 -11.83 8.79 -5.94
C PRO A 44 -12.65 8.73 -7.23
N SER A 45 -13.93 9.08 -7.19
CA SER A 45 -14.80 9.01 -8.37
C SER A 45 -14.39 10.02 -9.44
N THR A 46 -13.71 11.09 -9.03
CA THR A 46 -13.28 12.19 -9.90
C THR A 46 -12.14 11.80 -10.86
N GLU A 47 -11.44 10.68 -10.62
CA GLU A 47 -10.47 10.09 -11.57
C GLU A 47 -11.12 9.76 -12.92
N SER A 48 -12.40 9.39 -12.91
CA SER A 48 -13.12 8.99 -14.12
C SER A 48 -13.70 10.16 -14.93
N LEU A 49 -13.55 11.39 -14.43
CA LEU A 49 -14.13 12.57 -15.05
C LEU A 49 -13.47 12.93 -16.38
N GLY A 50 -14.26 13.52 -17.27
CA GLY A 50 -13.73 14.19 -18.46
C GLY A 50 -12.85 15.38 -18.07
N MET A 51 -11.86 15.68 -18.92
CA MET A 51 -10.84 16.68 -18.63
C MET A 51 -11.43 18.07 -18.29
N SER A 52 -12.52 18.49 -18.95
CA SER A 52 -13.20 19.75 -18.64
C SER A 52 -13.77 19.80 -17.22
N LYS A 53 -14.32 18.68 -16.71
CA LYS A 53 -14.84 18.62 -15.33
C LYS A 53 -13.70 18.60 -14.32
N LEU A 54 -12.62 17.87 -14.62
CA LEU A 54 -11.44 17.85 -13.76
C LEU A 54 -10.78 19.23 -13.69
N HIS A 55 -10.65 19.93 -14.82
CA HIS A 55 -10.16 21.30 -14.89
C HIS A 55 -11.04 22.27 -14.10
N ALA A 56 -12.37 22.12 -14.16
CA ALA A 56 -13.29 22.91 -13.35
C ALA A 56 -13.06 22.72 -11.84
N LEU A 57 -12.82 21.48 -11.38
CA LEU A 57 -12.50 21.19 -9.98
C LEU A 57 -11.16 21.81 -9.55
N VAL A 58 -10.13 21.78 -10.42
CA VAL A 58 -8.85 22.46 -10.16
C VAL A 58 -9.06 23.98 -10.01
N LYS A 59 -9.86 24.59 -10.89
CA LYS A 59 -10.22 26.01 -10.82
C LYS A 59 -11.09 26.34 -9.60
N GLN A 60 -11.91 25.41 -9.13
CA GLN A 60 -12.70 25.59 -7.91
C GLN A 60 -11.81 25.60 -6.66
N LYS A 61 -10.83 24.70 -6.56
CA LYS A 61 -9.86 24.69 -5.46
C LYS A 61 -8.88 25.87 -5.50
N HIS A 62 -8.50 26.31 -6.70
CA HIS A 62 -7.58 27.44 -6.89
C HIS A 62 -8.14 28.46 -7.89
N PRO A 63 -9.05 29.35 -7.46
CA PRO A 63 -9.71 30.32 -8.34
C PRO A 63 -8.74 31.29 -9.03
N ASN A 64 -7.67 31.67 -8.34
CA ASN A 64 -6.63 32.59 -8.82
C ASN A 64 -5.65 31.95 -9.83
N TRP A 65 -5.70 30.63 -10.04
CA TRP A 65 -4.79 29.98 -10.99
C TRP A 65 -5.17 30.25 -12.44
N SER A 66 -4.22 30.81 -13.20
CA SER A 66 -4.28 30.91 -14.65
C SER A 66 -3.79 29.60 -15.28
N ILE A 67 -4.73 28.69 -15.50
CA ILE A 67 -4.45 27.37 -16.06
C ILE A 67 -5.53 26.95 -17.05
N SER A 68 -5.10 26.43 -18.20
CA SER A 68 -5.99 25.90 -19.25
C SER A 68 -6.20 24.40 -19.12
N GLU A 69 -7.34 23.92 -19.62
CA GLU A 69 -7.65 22.47 -19.72
C GLU A 69 -6.53 21.71 -20.47
N LYS A 70 -6.02 22.31 -21.55
CA LYS A 70 -4.92 21.74 -22.35
C LYS A 70 -3.64 21.58 -21.53
N ARG A 71 -3.32 22.55 -20.65
CA ARG A 71 -2.15 22.48 -19.77
C ARG A 71 -2.32 21.41 -18.71
N VAL A 72 -3.48 21.29 -18.07
CA VAL A 72 -3.77 20.18 -17.15
C VAL A 72 -3.60 18.84 -17.86
N LYS A 73 -4.19 18.67 -19.04
CA LYS A 73 -4.05 17.44 -19.83
C LYS A 73 -2.61 17.11 -20.21
N ALA A 74 -1.83 18.12 -20.62
CA ALA A 74 -0.43 17.96 -20.98
C ALA A 74 0.41 17.53 -19.78
N LEU A 75 0.21 18.17 -18.62
CA LEU A 75 0.88 17.80 -17.38
C LEU A 75 0.48 16.40 -16.93
N LEU A 76 -0.81 16.06 -16.93
CA LEU A 76 -1.24 14.70 -16.60
C LEU A 76 -0.62 13.67 -17.56
N LYS A 77 -0.44 13.99 -18.85
CA LYS A 77 0.27 13.10 -19.78
C LYS A 77 1.76 13.00 -19.47
N GLN A 78 2.43 14.14 -19.26
CA GLN A 78 3.86 14.24 -18.95
C GLN A 78 4.22 13.45 -17.68
N PHE A 79 3.33 13.48 -16.68
CA PHE A 79 3.52 12.77 -15.42
C PHE A 79 2.92 11.35 -15.44
N GLY A 80 2.30 10.87 -16.53
CA GLY A 80 1.76 9.50 -16.59
C GLY A 80 0.43 9.29 -15.85
N LEU A 81 -0.31 10.36 -15.61
CA LEU A 81 -1.66 10.41 -15.01
C LEU A 81 -2.79 10.46 -16.06
N ALA A 82 -2.46 10.56 -17.34
CA ALA A 82 -3.48 10.57 -18.39
C ALA A 82 -4.09 9.18 -18.63
N PHE A 83 -5.40 9.08 -18.59
CA PHE A 83 -6.17 7.84 -18.81
C PHE A 83 -6.26 7.37 -20.27
N ASN A 84 -5.53 8.00 -21.21
CA ASN A 84 -5.66 7.71 -22.64
C ASN A 84 -4.52 6.82 -23.16
N ASN A 85 -4.87 5.62 -23.64
CA ASN A 85 -4.33 4.85 -24.78
C ASN A 85 -2.82 4.87 -25.14
N GLN A 86 -1.92 5.33 -24.27
CA GLN A 86 -0.52 4.94 -24.35
C GLN A 86 -0.37 3.62 -23.59
N GLU A 87 0.32 2.65 -24.17
CA GLU A 87 0.61 1.37 -23.51
C GLU A 87 1.20 1.65 -22.13
N GLN A 88 0.38 1.42 -21.10
CA GLN A 88 0.79 1.66 -19.73
C GLN A 88 1.90 0.66 -19.40
N PHE A 89 3.04 1.15 -18.90
CA PHE A 89 4.16 0.29 -18.55
C PHE A 89 3.71 -0.81 -17.58
N THR A 90 3.98 -2.06 -17.95
CA THR A 90 3.74 -3.27 -17.17
C THR A 90 5.03 -4.08 -17.15
N TYR A 91 5.27 -4.78 -16.05
CA TYR A 91 6.44 -5.64 -15.87
C TYR A 91 6.07 -7.09 -15.55
N ALA A 92 4.80 -7.48 -15.77
CA ALA A 92 4.35 -8.85 -15.57
C ALA A 92 5.19 -9.88 -16.34
N LYS A 93 5.68 -9.51 -17.53
CA LYS A 93 6.55 -10.34 -18.37
C LYS A 93 7.95 -10.54 -17.78
N ASP A 94 8.37 -9.63 -16.90
CA ASP A 94 9.67 -9.66 -16.23
C ASP A 94 9.60 -10.42 -14.89
N ILE A 95 8.38 -10.78 -14.45
CA ILE A 95 8.16 -11.65 -13.29
C ILE A 95 8.44 -13.09 -13.70
N THR A 96 9.37 -13.73 -12.98
CA THR A 96 9.72 -15.14 -13.14
C THR A 96 9.37 -15.91 -11.88
N SER A 97 9.06 -17.19 -12.00
CA SER A 97 8.88 -18.08 -10.87
C SER A 97 9.13 -19.52 -11.29
N VAL A 98 9.52 -20.37 -10.35
CA VAL A 98 9.75 -21.81 -10.60
C VAL A 98 8.95 -22.65 -9.62
N MET A 99 8.79 -23.94 -9.92
CA MET A 99 8.11 -24.86 -9.02
C MET A 99 8.76 -24.86 -7.64
N THR A 100 7.92 -24.73 -6.62
CA THR A 100 8.35 -24.57 -5.24
C THR A 100 8.86 -25.90 -4.72
N PRO A 101 10.15 -26.01 -4.36
CA PRO A 101 10.72 -27.24 -3.86
C PRO A 101 10.27 -27.50 -2.43
N ASP A 102 10.15 -28.78 -2.07
CA ASP A 102 9.92 -29.24 -0.70
C ASP A 102 8.69 -28.58 -0.03
N VAL A 103 7.66 -28.27 -0.82
CA VAL A 103 6.40 -27.70 -0.33
C VAL A 103 5.45 -28.81 0.08
N ASP A 104 4.99 -28.78 1.33
CA ASP A 104 3.91 -29.63 1.80
C ASP A 104 2.56 -28.93 1.56
N LEU A 105 1.76 -29.46 0.63
CA LEU A 105 0.50 -28.86 0.24
C LEU A 105 -0.69 -29.56 0.90
N PRO A 106 -1.70 -28.81 1.37
CA PRO A 106 -2.97 -29.36 1.80
C PRO A 106 -3.57 -30.32 0.78
N ALA A 107 -4.19 -31.40 1.26
CA ALA A 107 -4.65 -32.52 0.44
C ALA A 107 -5.59 -32.11 -0.72
N ASN A 108 -6.34 -31.01 -0.55
CA ASN A 108 -7.36 -30.55 -1.48
C ASN A 108 -6.85 -29.53 -2.50
N ILE A 109 -5.56 -29.17 -2.48
CA ILE A 109 -4.98 -28.17 -3.37
C ILE A 109 -3.73 -28.70 -4.08
N HIS A 110 -3.43 -28.12 -5.23
CA HIS A 110 -2.14 -28.31 -5.93
C HIS A 110 -1.69 -27.00 -6.58
N ILE A 111 -0.42 -26.94 -6.93
CA ILE A 111 0.17 -25.86 -7.71
C ILE A 111 0.14 -26.26 -9.19
N ILE A 112 -0.29 -25.35 -10.06
CA ILE A 112 -0.15 -25.47 -11.51
C ILE A 112 0.68 -24.29 -12.02
N MET A 113 1.63 -24.55 -12.92
CA MET A 113 2.32 -23.51 -13.68
C MET A 113 1.53 -23.19 -14.96
N SER A 114 1.05 -21.95 -15.08
CA SER A 114 0.39 -21.45 -16.28
C SER A 114 1.31 -20.55 -17.09
N SER A 115 1.16 -20.56 -18.42
CA SER A 115 1.96 -19.70 -19.31
C SER A 115 1.65 -18.21 -19.18
N LYS A 116 0.47 -17.84 -18.67
CA LYS A 116 0.01 -16.43 -18.60
C LYS A 116 0.13 -15.80 -17.21
N LYS A 117 -0.08 -16.58 -16.15
CA LYS A 117 -0.11 -16.08 -14.76
C LYS A 117 1.03 -16.63 -13.90
N GLY A 118 1.93 -17.42 -14.47
CA GLY A 118 2.90 -18.17 -13.69
C GLY A 118 2.20 -19.20 -12.82
N LYS A 119 2.69 -19.37 -11.58
CA LYS A 119 2.13 -20.30 -10.61
C LYS A 119 0.75 -19.88 -10.13
N GLY A 120 -0.11 -20.85 -9.88
CA GLY A 120 -1.38 -20.65 -9.20
C GLY A 120 -1.76 -21.88 -8.38
N LEU A 121 -2.59 -21.69 -7.35
CA LEU A 121 -3.21 -22.77 -6.61
C LEU A 121 -4.54 -23.18 -7.24
N TYR A 122 -4.83 -24.48 -7.27
CA TYR A 122 -6.04 -25.03 -7.87
C TYR A 122 -6.66 -26.06 -6.95
N ALA A 123 -8.00 -26.06 -6.88
CA ALA A 123 -8.76 -27.04 -6.12
C ALA A 123 -8.67 -28.43 -6.78
N LYS A 124 -8.35 -29.47 -6.00
CA LYS A 124 -8.41 -30.87 -6.45
C LYS A 124 -9.82 -31.45 -6.42
N LYS A 125 -10.67 -30.91 -5.55
CA LYS A 125 -12.06 -31.35 -5.32
C LYS A 125 -12.97 -30.16 -5.09
N ASP A 126 -14.27 -30.38 -5.09
CA ASP A 126 -15.24 -29.37 -4.68
C ASP A 126 -15.02 -28.96 -3.21
N ILE A 127 -15.07 -27.66 -2.93
CA ILE A 127 -14.88 -27.06 -1.60
C ILE A 127 -16.09 -26.17 -1.32
N LYS A 128 -16.67 -26.27 -0.12
CA LYS A 128 -17.85 -25.51 0.26
C LYS A 128 -17.48 -24.15 0.84
N LYS A 129 -18.35 -23.17 0.60
CA LYS A 129 -18.23 -21.85 1.24
C LYS A 129 -18.06 -22.01 2.76
N GLY A 130 -17.07 -21.32 3.31
CA GLY A 130 -16.75 -21.31 4.74
C GLY A 130 -15.78 -22.41 5.17
N ASP A 131 -15.46 -23.38 4.31
CA ASP A 131 -14.49 -24.43 4.65
C ASP A 131 -13.10 -23.83 4.90
N LEU A 132 -12.46 -24.22 6.01
CA LEU A 132 -11.04 -23.97 6.25
C LEU A 132 -10.21 -24.83 5.29
N MET A 133 -9.48 -24.18 4.39
CA MET A 133 -8.67 -24.85 3.39
C MET A 133 -7.28 -25.19 3.93
N TRP A 134 -6.63 -24.22 4.60
CA TRP A 134 -5.39 -24.44 5.34
C TRP A 134 -5.11 -23.33 6.37
N SER A 135 -4.19 -23.63 7.28
CA SER A 135 -3.53 -22.66 8.16
C SER A 135 -2.04 -22.68 7.87
N GLU A 136 -1.39 -21.54 7.96
CA GLU A 136 0.02 -21.40 7.58
C GLU A 136 0.75 -20.44 8.52
N GLU A 137 1.87 -20.91 9.08
CA GLU A 137 2.80 -20.03 9.79
C GLU A 137 3.77 -19.36 8.79
N PRO A 138 4.29 -18.15 9.07
CA PRO A 138 5.21 -17.46 8.16
C PRO A 138 6.47 -18.27 7.88
N LEU A 139 6.85 -18.42 6.60
CA LEU A 139 8.17 -18.94 6.22
C LEU A 139 9.27 -18.00 6.70
N PHE A 140 9.03 -16.69 6.52
CA PHE A 140 9.86 -15.64 7.07
C PHE A 140 8.99 -14.63 7.79
N PHE A 141 9.28 -14.42 9.07
CA PHE A 141 8.65 -13.39 9.89
C PHE A 141 9.52 -12.13 9.90
N VAL A 142 8.91 -10.96 9.67
CA VAL A 142 9.61 -9.67 9.75
C VAL A 142 8.92 -8.80 10.79
N PRO A 143 9.58 -8.47 11.92
CA PRO A 143 9.02 -7.55 12.90
C PRO A 143 8.86 -6.15 12.30
N PRO A 144 7.92 -5.34 12.81
CA PRO A 144 7.74 -3.97 12.32
C PRO A 144 9.01 -3.14 12.56
N LEU A 145 9.56 -2.55 11.50
CA LEU A 145 10.76 -1.71 11.59
C LEU A 145 10.57 -0.54 12.56
N ALA A 146 9.39 0.08 12.56
CA ALA A 146 9.03 1.18 13.46
C ALA A 146 9.17 0.82 14.95
N ASN A 147 9.11 -0.46 15.30
CA ASN A 147 9.18 -0.91 16.70
C ASN A 147 10.61 -1.27 17.13
N VAL A 148 11.63 -1.12 16.27
CA VAL A 148 13.02 -1.52 16.57
C VAL A 148 13.57 -0.89 17.84
N HIS A 149 13.39 0.42 18.04
CA HIS A 149 13.84 1.07 19.29
C HIS A 149 13.10 0.55 20.53
N LEU A 150 11.81 0.25 20.40
CA LEU A 150 11.01 -0.31 21.49
C LEU A 150 11.47 -1.73 21.84
N MET A 151 11.88 -2.52 20.84
CA MET A 151 12.47 -3.85 21.04
C MET A 151 13.81 -3.75 21.77
N LYS A 152 14.69 -2.82 21.36
CA LYS A 152 15.99 -2.56 22.00
C LYS A 152 15.85 -2.17 23.48
N ASN A 153 14.79 -1.43 23.83
CA ASN A 153 14.52 -0.92 25.18
C ASN A 153 13.54 -1.78 25.99
N ALA A 154 13.35 -3.05 25.62
CA ALA A 154 12.45 -3.99 26.30
C ALA A 154 10.98 -3.54 26.43
N SER A 155 10.55 -2.57 25.62
CA SER A 155 9.17 -2.06 25.59
C SER A 155 8.30 -2.78 24.55
N ALA A 156 8.92 -3.55 23.67
CA ALA A 156 8.26 -4.42 22.71
C ALA A 156 8.96 -5.78 22.64
N CYS A 157 8.21 -6.82 22.30
CA CYS A 157 8.77 -8.15 22.08
C CYS A 157 9.77 -8.14 20.93
N THR A 158 10.96 -8.69 21.15
CA THR A 158 12.03 -8.80 20.14
C THR A 158 11.62 -9.50 18.85
N TYR A 159 10.87 -10.60 18.96
CA TYR A 159 10.51 -11.38 17.79
C TYR A 159 9.32 -10.76 17.03
N CYS A 160 8.20 -10.49 17.72
CA CYS A 160 6.97 -10.10 17.05
C CYS A 160 6.71 -8.58 17.00
N GLY A 161 7.49 -7.79 17.74
CA GLY A 161 7.33 -6.34 17.86
C GLY A 161 6.09 -5.89 18.64
N LYS A 162 5.34 -6.80 19.28
CA LYS A 162 4.18 -6.46 20.11
C LYS A 162 4.63 -5.62 21.32
N LEU A 163 3.96 -4.51 21.57
CA LEU A 163 4.18 -3.69 22.76
C LEU A 163 3.91 -4.50 24.04
N LEU A 164 4.79 -4.36 25.02
CA LEU A 164 4.68 -5.02 26.32
C LEU A 164 4.02 -4.06 27.31
N GLN A 165 3.03 -4.52 28.05
CA GLN A 165 2.41 -3.71 29.09
C GLN A 165 3.35 -3.62 30.31
N GLN A 166 3.27 -2.55 31.11
CA GLN A 166 4.13 -2.36 32.30
C GLN A 166 4.02 -3.52 33.32
N SER A 167 2.87 -4.22 33.37
CA SER A 167 2.71 -5.45 34.17
C SER A 167 3.46 -6.65 33.59
N GLU A 168 3.64 -6.73 32.26
CA GLU A 168 4.51 -7.69 31.58
C GLU A 168 5.99 -7.29 31.70
N ALA A 169 6.31 -6.00 31.87
CA ALA A 169 7.68 -5.55 32.15
C ALA A 169 8.16 -5.94 33.56
N SER A 170 7.27 -6.28 34.48
CA SER A 170 7.61 -6.94 35.76
C SER A 170 7.96 -8.44 35.58
N ALA A 171 7.87 -8.98 34.36
CA ALA A 171 8.25 -10.34 34.01
C ALA A 171 9.77 -10.52 33.78
N VAL A 172 10.61 -9.73 34.46
CA VAL A 172 12.09 -9.86 34.55
C VAL A 172 12.55 -11.24 35.08
N LEU A 173 11.63 -12.19 35.35
CA LEU A 173 11.94 -13.43 36.07
C LEU A 173 11.39 -14.72 35.42
N LYS A 174 10.80 -14.69 34.22
CA LYS A 174 10.21 -15.90 33.59
C LYS A 174 11.06 -16.55 32.49
N GLY A 175 12.35 -16.23 32.39
CA GLY A 175 13.24 -16.76 31.35
C GLY A 175 12.82 -16.35 29.95
N LEU A 176 12.13 -15.20 29.85
CA LEU A 176 11.67 -14.57 28.62
C LEU A 176 12.52 -13.34 28.26
N ASP A 177 13.64 -13.18 28.94
CA ASP A 177 14.65 -12.16 28.76
C ASP A 177 15.91 -12.78 28.14
N CYS A 178 16.71 -11.94 27.51
CA CYS A 178 17.99 -12.35 26.99
C CYS A 178 19.07 -12.28 28.08
N ASN A 179 19.92 -13.30 28.16
CA ASN A 179 20.99 -13.34 29.15
C ASN A 179 22.21 -12.47 28.76
N VAL A 180 22.16 -11.80 27.60
CA VAL A 180 23.31 -11.07 27.01
C VAL A 180 22.97 -9.61 26.71
N CYS A 181 21.73 -9.31 26.32
CA CYS A 181 21.28 -7.95 26.01
C CYS A 181 19.96 -7.63 26.73
N ALA A 182 19.52 -6.37 26.68
CA ALA A 182 18.33 -5.92 27.40
C ALA A 182 17.00 -6.40 26.77
N GLU A 183 17.03 -7.08 25.63
CA GLU A 183 15.82 -7.40 24.91
C GLU A 183 15.02 -8.58 25.50
N VAL A 184 13.72 -8.62 25.21
CA VAL A 184 12.75 -9.52 25.85
C VAL A 184 11.70 -10.08 24.87
N TRP A 185 11.12 -11.22 25.22
CA TRP A 185 10.07 -11.89 24.47
C TRP A 185 8.73 -11.86 25.22
N CYS A 186 7.62 -11.67 24.50
CA CYS A 186 6.29 -11.72 25.11
C CYS A 186 5.85 -13.15 25.49
N SER A 187 6.47 -14.17 24.90
CA SER A 187 6.08 -15.57 25.10
C SER A 187 7.24 -16.54 24.84
N LYS A 188 7.13 -17.76 25.37
CA LYS A 188 8.06 -18.85 25.06
C LYS A 188 8.06 -19.20 23.56
N LYS A 189 6.89 -19.13 22.90
CA LYS A 189 6.75 -19.32 21.44
C LYS A 189 7.63 -18.32 20.69
N CYS A 190 7.52 -17.02 20.98
CA CYS A 190 8.35 -15.99 20.35
C CYS A 190 9.85 -16.22 20.56
N LYS A 191 10.27 -16.58 21.79
CA LYS A 191 11.67 -16.89 22.09
C LYS A 191 12.19 -18.10 21.33
N GLN A 192 11.35 -19.13 21.17
CA GLN A 192 11.67 -20.33 20.40
C GLN A 192 11.73 -20.07 18.89
N LEU A 193 10.78 -19.29 18.36
CA LEU A 193 10.69 -18.95 16.94
C LEU A 193 11.86 -18.09 16.46
N GLU A 194 12.34 -17.14 17.27
CA GLU A 194 13.56 -16.41 16.94
C GLU A 194 14.80 -17.33 17.02
N GLY A 195 14.77 -18.28 17.96
CA GLY A 195 15.75 -19.35 18.07
C GLY A 195 17.17 -18.80 18.24
N THR A 196 18.11 -19.34 17.45
CA THR A 196 19.53 -18.91 17.50
C THR A 196 19.79 -17.62 16.75
N LEU A 197 18.84 -17.13 15.93
CA LEU A 197 19.06 -15.98 15.05
C LEU A 197 19.31 -14.70 15.86
N HIS A 198 18.59 -14.53 16.97
CA HIS A 198 18.77 -13.42 17.90
C HIS A 198 20.25 -13.18 18.27
N GLY A 199 20.90 -14.22 18.80
CA GLY A 199 22.28 -14.12 19.24
C GLY A 199 23.26 -13.91 18.10
N LEU A 200 23.00 -14.50 16.93
CA LEU A 200 23.83 -14.30 15.73
C LEU A 200 23.75 -12.87 15.20
N LEU A 201 22.58 -12.23 15.28
CA LEU A 201 22.36 -10.88 14.79
C LEU A 201 22.77 -9.80 15.80
N LYS A 202 22.76 -10.09 17.11
CA LYS A 202 22.86 -9.04 18.14
C LYS A 202 23.99 -9.21 19.16
N HIS A 203 24.55 -10.42 19.38
CA HIS A 203 25.39 -10.66 20.56
C HIS A 203 26.90 -10.57 20.37
N ASN A 204 27.44 -10.52 19.15
CA ASN A 204 28.90 -10.38 19.00
C ASN A 204 29.43 -9.04 19.58
N VAL A 205 28.56 -8.04 19.80
CA VAL A 205 28.92 -6.72 20.38
C VAL A 205 29.06 -6.77 21.91
N TYR A 206 28.29 -7.62 22.59
CA TYR A 206 28.20 -7.63 24.06
C TYR A 206 29.22 -8.56 24.73
N ASN A 207 29.96 -9.37 23.96
CA ASN A 207 31.07 -10.18 24.48
C ASN A 207 32.26 -10.27 23.48
N PRO A 208 33.25 -9.37 23.58
CA PRO A 208 34.40 -9.32 22.66
C PRO A 208 35.31 -10.55 22.71
N SER A 209 35.18 -11.40 23.74
CA SER A 209 35.94 -12.65 23.88
C SER A 209 35.28 -13.85 23.19
N SER A 210 34.02 -13.71 22.74
CA SER A 210 33.35 -14.78 22.00
C SER A 210 33.88 -14.87 20.57
N LYS A 211 34.07 -16.08 20.05
CA LYS A 211 34.47 -16.30 18.65
C LYS A 211 33.39 -15.69 17.75
N ARG A 212 33.69 -14.54 17.13
CA ARG A 212 32.81 -13.88 16.14
C ARG A 212 32.27 -14.94 15.17
N SER A 213 30.94 -15.04 15.06
CA SER A 213 30.34 -15.80 13.97
C SER A 213 30.91 -15.25 12.66
N LYS A 214 31.63 -16.08 11.90
CA LYS A 214 32.15 -15.63 10.62
C LYS A 214 31.07 -15.58 9.53
N THR A 215 29.88 -16.09 9.82
CA THR A 215 28.78 -16.24 8.85
C THR A 215 27.90 -15.00 8.81
N ILE A 216 27.63 -14.40 9.98
CA ILE A 216 26.85 -13.18 10.16
C ILE A 216 27.64 -12.23 11.05
N ASP A 217 27.85 -11.01 10.58
CA ASP A 217 28.43 -9.93 11.37
C ASP A 217 27.31 -9.15 12.07
N ALA A 218 27.25 -9.28 13.40
CA ALA A 218 26.23 -8.65 14.23
C ALA A 218 26.40 -7.13 14.32
N GLU A 219 27.63 -6.62 14.26
CA GLU A 219 27.89 -5.16 14.30
C GLU A 219 27.37 -4.53 13.01
N ALA A 220 27.71 -5.13 11.87
CA ALA A 220 27.16 -4.72 10.58
C ALA A 220 25.63 -4.87 10.51
N PHE A 221 25.05 -5.89 11.16
CA PHE A 221 23.59 -6.03 11.24
C PHE A 221 22.94 -4.89 12.01
N LEU A 222 23.50 -4.50 13.16
CA LEU A 222 22.97 -3.38 13.94
C LEU A 222 23.11 -2.05 13.19
N GLU A 223 24.23 -1.84 12.47
CA GLU A 223 24.43 -0.69 11.60
C GLU A 223 23.39 -0.62 10.47
N ILE A 224 23.14 -1.73 9.76
CA ILE A 224 22.14 -1.73 8.68
C ILE A 224 20.72 -1.61 9.22
N GLN A 225 20.43 -2.15 10.41
CA GLN A 225 19.13 -2.00 11.05
C GLN A 225 18.86 -0.52 11.37
N GLU A 226 19.85 0.20 11.92
CA GLU A 226 19.73 1.62 12.20
C GLU A 226 19.55 2.43 10.92
N TYR A 227 20.35 2.14 9.89
CA TYR A 227 20.21 2.75 8.57
C TYR A 227 18.83 2.52 7.95
N CYS A 228 18.28 1.29 8.06
CA CYS A 228 16.92 1.02 7.59
C CYS A 228 15.89 1.89 8.33
N LEU A 229 16.08 2.13 9.62
CA LEU A 229 15.17 2.94 10.41
C LEU A 229 15.26 4.43 10.05
N GLU A 230 16.46 4.97 9.87
CA GLU A 230 16.69 6.34 9.40
C GLU A 230 16.03 6.58 8.04
N GLU A 231 16.21 5.64 7.09
CA GLU A 231 15.66 5.73 5.72
C GLU A 231 14.23 5.17 5.59
N GLN A 232 13.62 4.71 6.69
CA GLN A 232 12.31 4.03 6.70
C GLN A 232 12.20 2.86 5.70
N TRP A 233 13.31 2.16 5.46
CA TRP A 233 13.46 1.19 4.39
C TRP A 233 13.14 -0.24 4.83
N ASN A 234 11.84 -0.52 4.96
CA ASN A 234 11.32 -1.83 5.37
C ASN A 234 11.81 -3.00 4.51
N ALA A 235 11.94 -2.81 3.19
CA ALA A 235 12.34 -3.88 2.28
C ALA A 235 13.79 -4.34 2.52
N LEU A 236 14.72 -3.40 2.75
CA LEU A 236 16.10 -3.73 3.09
C LEU A 236 16.20 -4.49 4.42
N TYR A 237 15.45 -4.02 5.43
CA TYR A 237 15.36 -4.68 6.72
C TYR A 237 14.85 -6.13 6.59
N ALA A 238 13.77 -6.32 5.83
CA ALA A 238 13.16 -7.62 5.59
C ALA A 238 14.11 -8.59 4.88
N ILE A 239 14.72 -8.18 3.75
CA ILE A 239 15.61 -9.09 3.01
C ILE A 239 16.87 -9.45 3.80
N THR A 240 17.34 -8.56 4.69
CA THR A 240 18.45 -8.86 5.59
C THR A 240 18.07 -9.98 6.56
N LEU A 241 16.89 -9.93 7.16
CA LEU A 241 16.38 -10.98 8.05
C LEU A 241 16.06 -12.29 7.30
N ILE A 242 15.48 -12.21 6.10
CA ILE A 242 15.20 -13.35 5.23
C ILE A 242 16.51 -14.06 4.88
N TYR A 243 17.51 -13.31 4.43
CA TYR A 243 18.79 -13.89 4.04
C TYR A 243 19.54 -14.46 5.23
N ALA A 244 19.49 -13.81 6.39
CA ALA A 244 20.04 -14.37 7.62
C ALA A 244 19.41 -15.73 7.95
N ASN A 245 18.08 -15.86 7.83
CA ASN A 245 17.37 -17.13 7.99
C ASN A 245 17.80 -18.18 6.96
N CYS A 246 18.02 -17.79 5.70
CA CYS A 246 18.49 -18.68 4.64
C CYS A 246 19.91 -19.19 4.91
N VAL A 247 20.81 -18.30 5.34
CA VAL A 247 22.23 -18.64 5.56
C VAL A 247 22.44 -19.55 6.77
N ILE A 248 21.59 -19.45 7.80
CA ILE A 248 21.68 -20.34 8.98
C ILE A 248 20.94 -21.68 8.78
N ASP A 249 20.08 -21.78 7.76
CA ASP A 249 19.36 -23.00 7.42
C ASP A 249 20.29 -24.01 6.75
N ARG A 250 20.72 -25.02 7.53
CA ARG A 250 21.61 -26.08 7.06
C ARG A 250 21.00 -26.96 5.97
N THR A 251 19.68 -27.00 5.84
CA THR A 251 19.00 -27.78 4.79
C THR A 251 19.06 -27.08 3.43
N GLY A 252 19.23 -25.75 3.44
CA GLY A 252 19.15 -24.89 2.27
C GLY A 252 17.75 -24.78 1.66
N VAL A 253 16.73 -25.37 2.29
CA VAL A 253 15.35 -25.40 1.78
C VAL A 253 14.75 -24.00 1.77
N LYS A 254 14.98 -23.19 2.81
CA LYS A 254 14.46 -21.81 2.90
C LYS A 254 14.91 -20.96 1.72
N GLN A 255 16.19 -21.04 1.35
CA GLN A 255 16.72 -20.28 0.22
C GLN A 255 16.14 -20.75 -1.11
N LYS A 256 16.04 -22.07 -1.32
CA LYS A 256 15.43 -22.64 -2.52
C LYS A 256 13.96 -22.23 -2.64
N GLN A 257 13.21 -22.24 -1.54
CA GLN A 257 11.80 -21.84 -1.49
C GLN A 257 11.63 -20.35 -1.76
N PHE A 258 12.45 -19.48 -1.16
CA PHE A 258 12.43 -18.04 -1.45
C PHE A 258 12.76 -17.75 -2.93
N ASN A 259 13.78 -18.44 -3.46
CA ASN A 259 14.17 -18.31 -4.86
C ASN A 259 13.13 -18.88 -5.84
N ALA A 260 12.19 -19.70 -5.37
CA ALA A 260 11.12 -20.24 -6.18
C ALA A 260 9.90 -19.32 -6.28
N MET A 261 9.75 -18.32 -5.40
CA MET A 261 8.60 -17.39 -5.37
C MET A 261 8.45 -16.58 -6.66
N ALA A 262 7.43 -15.72 -6.75
CA ALA A 262 7.39 -14.74 -7.83
C ALA A 262 8.55 -13.75 -7.65
N ARG A 263 9.39 -13.58 -8.67
CA ARG A 263 10.62 -12.77 -8.59
C ARG A 263 10.66 -11.77 -9.72
N VAL A 264 11.05 -10.55 -9.38
CA VAL A 264 11.34 -9.47 -10.31
C VAL A 264 12.40 -8.58 -9.69
N SER A 265 13.22 -7.94 -10.50
CA SER A 265 14.20 -6.98 -10.00
C SER A 265 13.52 -5.70 -9.49
N GLN A 266 14.01 -5.13 -8.39
CA GLN A 266 13.41 -3.92 -7.80
C GLN A 266 13.48 -2.70 -8.73
N ASP A 267 14.54 -2.56 -9.54
CA ASP A 267 14.66 -1.46 -10.51
C ASP A 267 13.58 -1.50 -11.59
N ILE A 268 13.20 -2.70 -12.06
CA ILE A 268 12.10 -2.92 -13.00
C ILE A 268 10.78 -2.47 -12.38
N ARG A 269 10.53 -2.82 -11.11
CA ARG A 269 9.34 -2.35 -10.39
C ARG A 269 9.32 -0.84 -10.24
N TYR A 270 10.47 -0.25 -9.95
CA TYR A 270 10.58 1.19 -9.74
C TYR A 270 10.24 1.98 -11.02
N LYS A 271 10.57 1.45 -12.20
CA LYS A 271 10.13 2.01 -13.48
C LYS A 271 8.61 2.13 -13.57
N ALA A 272 7.85 1.20 -12.98
CA ALA A 272 6.39 1.28 -12.96
C ALA A 272 5.85 2.34 -12.01
N LEU A 273 6.49 2.55 -10.86
CA LEU A 273 6.16 3.65 -9.94
C LEU A 273 6.31 5.00 -10.67
N ASN A 274 7.44 5.17 -11.36
CA ASN A 274 7.74 6.36 -12.18
C ASN A 274 6.77 6.52 -13.37
N SER A 275 6.40 5.41 -14.02
CA SER A 275 5.48 5.41 -15.17
C SER A 275 4.00 5.60 -14.79
N SER A 276 3.68 5.65 -13.50
CA SER A 276 2.31 5.66 -12.99
C SER A 276 2.03 6.85 -12.07
N ALA A 277 2.82 7.93 -12.13
CA ALA A 277 2.74 9.11 -11.24
C ALA A 277 2.32 8.77 -9.80
N GLY A 278 2.92 7.70 -9.27
CA GLY A 278 2.25 6.85 -8.30
C GLY A 278 3.16 6.40 -7.18
N THR A 279 4.06 7.26 -6.72
CA THR A 279 4.57 7.27 -5.33
C THR A 279 5.21 8.63 -5.08
N PHE A 280 4.39 9.64 -4.76
CA PHE A 280 4.84 11.01 -4.45
C PHE A 280 4.94 11.21 -2.93
N ASP A 281 5.44 10.19 -2.20
CA ASP A 281 5.64 10.22 -0.75
C ASP A 281 7.11 10.44 -0.34
N SER A 282 7.95 10.94 -1.26
CA SER A 282 9.26 11.47 -0.90
C SER A 282 9.29 12.97 -1.20
N LEU A 283 9.28 13.75 -0.12
CA LEU A 283 9.63 15.16 -0.10
C LEU A 283 10.87 15.40 -1.00
N ASN A 284 10.75 16.32 -1.96
CA ASN A 284 11.82 16.88 -2.81
C ASN A 284 12.29 16.07 -4.05
N GLY A 285 11.59 16.16 -5.19
CA GLY A 285 12.24 15.96 -6.50
C GLY A 285 11.34 15.37 -7.59
N GLY A 286 11.58 15.72 -8.86
CA GLY A 286 10.82 15.15 -10.00
C GLY A 286 11.35 13.77 -10.40
N ALA A 287 10.58 13.03 -11.22
CA ALA A 287 10.81 11.62 -11.55
C ALA A 287 12.23 11.23 -12.05
N LEU A 288 12.96 12.15 -12.69
CA LEU A 288 14.36 11.93 -13.12
C LEU A 288 15.39 12.09 -11.99
N PHE A 289 15.20 13.08 -11.10
CA PHE A 289 16.09 13.30 -9.94
C PHE A 289 15.92 12.23 -8.86
N VAL A 290 14.76 11.57 -8.84
CA VAL A 290 14.44 10.50 -7.91
C VAL A 290 15.15 9.19 -8.29
N GLN A 291 15.41 8.92 -9.58
CA GLN A 291 15.99 7.64 -10.01
C GLN A 291 17.47 7.48 -9.62
N GLU A 292 18.30 8.51 -9.83
CA GLU A 292 19.72 8.46 -9.45
C GLU A 292 19.89 8.41 -7.92
N GLN A 293 19.09 9.18 -7.18
CA GLN A 293 19.04 9.10 -5.72
C GLN A 293 18.62 7.71 -5.24
N GLN A 294 17.61 7.12 -5.88
CA GLN A 294 17.15 5.78 -5.55
C GLN A 294 18.20 4.70 -5.84
N GLU A 295 18.92 4.79 -6.96
CA GLU A 295 20.00 3.86 -7.27
C GLU A 295 21.17 4.01 -6.27
N SER A 296 21.52 5.25 -5.89
CA SER A 296 22.51 5.50 -4.85
C SER A 296 22.10 4.86 -3.51
N LEU A 297 20.84 5.04 -3.10
CA LEU A 297 20.27 4.40 -1.92
C LEU A 297 20.40 2.87 -1.98
N TRP A 298 20.08 2.26 -3.14
CA TRP A 298 20.25 0.82 -3.36
C TRP A 298 21.70 0.35 -3.25
N ARG A 299 22.65 1.11 -3.78
CA ARG A 299 24.08 0.78 -3.70
C ARG A 299 24.60 0.86 -2.26
N ILE A 300 24.26 1.91 -1.52
CA ILE A 300 24.63 2.06 -0.11
C ILE A 300 24.02 0.92 0.73
N GLY A 301 22.74 0.62 0.52
CA GLY A 301 22.07 -0.51 1.17
C GLY A 301 22.73 -1.86 0.87
N TYR A 302 23.13 -2.08 -0.38
CA TYR A 302 23.84 -3.28 -0.82
C TYR A 302 25.22 -3.42 -0.16
N GLU A 303 26.01 -2.36 -0.09
CA GLU A 303 27.31 -2.37 0.58
C GLU A 303 27.18 -2.73 2.07
N LYS A 304 26.20 -2.12 2.76
CA LYS A 304 25.88 -2.48 4.15
C LYS A 304 25.42 -3.93 4.27
N PHE A 305 24.58 -4.41 3.34
CA PHE A 305 24.10 -5.78 3.32
C PHE A 305 25.25 -6.79 3.20
N LEU A 306 26.22 -6.55 2.31
CA LEU A 306 27.40 -7.42 2.16
C LEU A 306 28.24 -7.50 3.43
N ARG A 307 28.35 -6.40 4.19
CA ARG A 307 29.06 -6.40 5.48
C ARG A 307 28.41 -7.33 6.51
N VAL A 308 27.09 -7.49 6.47
CA VAL A 308 26.38 -8.45 7.35
C VAL A 308 26.74 -9.89 7.01
N PHE A 309 27.00 -10.22 5.74
CA PHE A 309 27.19 -11.59 5.26
C PHE A 309 28.54 -11.79 4.55
N PRO A 310 29.68 -11.57 5.23
CA PRO A 310 31.01 -11.52 4.58
C PRO A 310 31.43 -12.85 3.93
N LYS A 311 30.85 -13.98 4.36
CA LYS A 311 31.12 -15.32 3.81
C LYS A 311 30.12 -15.79 2.75
N ASN A 312 29.00 -15.10 2.59
CA ASN A 312 27.94 -15.47 1.67
C ASN A 312 27.53 -14.24 0.84
N PRO A 313 28.48 -13.61 0.11
CA PRO A 313 28.18 -12.45 -0.68
C PRO A 313 27.18 -12.81 -1.79
N VAL A 314 26.20 -11.93 -1.99
CA VAL A 314 25.30 -11.98 -3.15
C VAL A 314 25.75 -10.91 -4.14
N ASP A 315 25.55 -11.13 -5.43
CA ASP A 315 25.77 -10.06 -6.39
C ASP A 315 24.66 -8.98 -6.30
N TYR A 316 24.94 -7.79 -6.85
CA TYR A 316 24.01 -6.66 -6.79
C TYR A 316 22.68 -6.94 -7.50
N ARG A 317 22.71 -7.75 -8.57
CA ARG A 317 21.50 -8.11 -9.30
C ARG A 317 20.61 -8.98 -8.41
N GLU A 318 21.18 -10.02 -7.79
CA GLU A 318 20.46 -10.89 -6.87
C GLU A 318 19.90 -10.10 -5.68
N PHE A 319 20.64 -9.15 -5.12
CA PHE A 319 20.15 -8.23 -4.09
C PHE A 319 18.88 -7.48 -4.53
N LEU A 320 18.86 -6.91 -5.74
CA LEU A 320 17.67 -6.24 -6.29
C LEU A 320 16.52 -7.22 -6.53
N TYR A 321 16.80 -8.46 -6.96
CA TYR A 321 15.79 -9.50 -7.10
C TYR A 321 15.22 -9.93 -5.74
N MET A 322 16.03 -10.07 -4.69
CA MET A 322 15.55 -10.39 -3.35
C MET A 322 14.61 -9.30 -2.83
N MET A 323 14.96 -8.03 -3.02
CA MET A 323 14.12 -6.89 -2.65
C MET A 323 12.80 -6.89 -3.43
N GLY A 324 12.86 -7.07 -4.76
CA GLY A 324 11.65 -7.12 -5.59
C GLY A 324 10.77 -8.33 -5.27
N THR A 325 11.36 -9.49 -4.95
CA THR A 325 10.68 -10.72 -4.49
C THR A 325 9.94 -10.46 -3.18
N TYR A 326 10.61 -9.94 -2.15
CA TYR A 326 9.94 -9.59 -0.89
C TYR A 326 8.76 -8.64 -1.12
N ASN A 327 8.97 -7.57 -1.89
CA ASN A 327 7.96 -6.54 -2.07
C ASN A 327 6.73 -7.00 -2.87
N ILE A 328 6.75 -8.10 -3.65
CA ILE A 328 5.55 -8.61 -4.39
C ILE A 328 4.88 -9.82 -3.70
N ASN A 329 5.56 -10.47 -2.75
CA ASN A 329 5.04 -11.67 -2.09
C ASN A 329 4.70 -11.47 -0.60
N ASN A 330 5.12 -10.37 0.03
CA ASN A 330 4.84 -10.18 1.46
C ASN A 330 3.35 -9.88 1.71
N LEU A 331 2.86 -10.37 2.84
CA LEU A 331 1.55 -10.06 3.42
C LEU A 331 1.80 -9.63 4.87
N ASP A 332 1.41 -8.40 5.21
CA ASP A 332 1.69 -7.78 6.51
C ASP A 332 3.17 -7.94 6.92
N SER A 333 4.09 -7.62 6.00
CA SER A 333 5.55 -7.77 6.13
C SER A 333 6.06 -9.21 6.32
N ASN A 334 5.19 -10.21 6.40
CA ASN A 334 5.57 -11.61 6.48
C ASN A 334 5.57 -12.26 5.10
N VAL A 335 6.34 -13.33 4.94
CA VAL A 335 6.35 -14.13 3.72
C VAL A 335 5.81 -15.52 4.02
N PHE A 336 4.78 -15.92 3.28
CA PHE A 336 4.10 -17.21 3.39
C PHE A 336 4.35 -18.02 2.11
N LEU A 337 4.70 -19.30 2.28
CA LEU A 337 5.10 -20.17 1.18
C LEU A 337 3.92 -20.56 0.30
N ILE A 338 2.82 -21.04 0.89
CA ILE A 338 1.64 -21.51 0.16
C ILE A 338 0.79 -20.33 -0.28
N GLN A 339 0.48 -19.39 0.64
CA GLN A 339 -0.35 -18.23 0.33
C GLN A 339 0.18 -17.37 -0.82
N SER A 340 1.51 -17.24 -1.00
CA SER A 340 2.11 -16.48 -2.10
C SER A 340 1.80 -17.04 -3.50
N HIS A 341 1.23 -18.25 -3.60
CA HIS A 341 0.78 -18.84 -4.87
C HIS A 341 -0.67 -18.43 -5.25
N LEU A 342 -1.40 -17.72 -4.38
CA LEU A 342 -2.73 -17.24 -4.71
C LEU A 342 -2.64 -16.06 -5.69
N ASN A 343 -3.14 -16.26 -6.90
CA ASN A 343 -3.22 -15.20 -7.89
C ASN A 343 -4.33 -14.20 -7.56
N HIS A 344 -4.22 -13.00 -8.16
CA HIS A 344 -5.23 -11.96 -8.02
C HIS A 344 -6.52 -12.24 -8.80
N ASN A 345 -7.66 -11.96 -8.17
CA ASN A 345 -8.93 -11.70 -8.82
C ASN A 345 -9.69 -10.61 -8.05
N CYS A 346 -10.31 -9.64 -8.73
CA CYS A 346 -11.11 -8.60 -8.05
C CYS A 346 -12.39 -9.16 -7.42
N SER A 347 -12.80 -10.37 -7.80
CA SER A 347 -13.85 -11.16 -7.17
C SER A 347 -13.27 -12.51 -6.75
N PRO A 348 -12.47 -12.53 -5.66
CA PRO A 348 -11.76 -13.72 -5.22
C PRO A 348 -12.72 -14.82 -4.77
N ASN A 349 -12.22 -16.05 -4.72
CA ASN A 349 -12.95 -17.20 -4.19
C ASN A 349 -12.37 -17.71 -2.87
N THR A 350 -11.27 -17.14 -2.38
CA THR A 350 -10.72 -17.38 -1.04
C THR A 350 -10.77 -16.13 -0.16
N SER A 351 -10.95 -16.31 1.15
CA SER A 351 -10.73 -15.31 2.20
C SER A 351 -9.42 -15.65 2.90
N VAL A 352 -8.49 -14.70 2.99
CA VAL A 352 -7.23 -14.85 3.73
C VAL A 352 -7.36 -14.02 5.00
N GLU A 353 -7.36 -14.69 6.14
CA GLU A 353 -7.52 -14.07 7.46
C GLU A 353 -6.20 -14.14 8.20
N THR A 354 -5.62 -12.99 8.51
CA THR A 354 -4.44 -12.89 9.38
C THR A 354 -4.87 -12.89 10.84
N GLU A 355 -4.17 -13.65 11.67
CA GLU A 355 -4.49 -13.73 13.10
C GLU A 355 -4.11 -12.44 13.83
N MET A 356 -4.81 -12.13 14.93
CA MET A 356 -4.51 -10.95 15.76
C MET A 356 -3.04 -10.93 16.22
N GLN A 357 -2.48 -12.11 16.50
CA GLN A 357 -1.06 -12.26 16.72
C GLN A 357 -0.40 -12.67 15.40
N ARG A 358 0.39 -11.77 14.82
CA ARG A 358 1.10 -12.01 13.53
C ARG A 358 1.94 -13.30 13.53
N THR A 359 2.34 -13.80 14.70
CA THR A 359 3.11 -15.04 14.88
C THR A 359 2.29 -16.31 14.70
N ASP A 360 0.97 -16.21 14.77
CA ASP A 360 0.06 -17.35 14.55
C ASP A 360 -0.26 -17.53 13.06
N GLY A 361 0.24 -16.63 12.21
CA GLY A 361 0.20 -16.76 10.78
C GLY A 361 -1.16 -16.38 10.19
N LEU A 362 -1.65 -17.21 9.27
CA LEU A 362 -2.89 -16.97 8.55
C LEU A 362 -3.74 -18.23 8.42
N LYS A 363 -5.02 -18.01 8.13
CA LYS A 363 -5.97 -19.04 7.75
C LYS A 363 -6.59 -18.67 6.41
N VAL A 364 -6.78 -19.66 5.55
CA VAL A 364 -7.46 -19.46 4.26
C VAL A 364 -8.74 -20.25 4.22
N PHE A 365 -9.84 -19.55 3.97
CA PHE A 365 -11.19 -20.09 3.88
C PHE A 365 -11.76 -19.95 2.47
N ALA A 366 -12.68 -20.82 2.07
CA ALA A 366 -13.43 -20.65 0.84
C ALA A 366 -14.48 -19.52 1.00
N ALA A 367 -14.38 -18.45 0.21
CA ALA A 367 -15.33 -17.33 0.25
C ALA A 367 -16.66 -17.65 -0.43
N ARG A 368 -16.68 -18.66 -1.29
CA ARG A 368 -17.86 -19.24 -1.96
C ARG A 368 -17.60 -20.72 -2.27
N ASP A 369 -18.61 -21.42 -2.78
CA ASP A 369 -18.40 -22.75 -3.34
C ASP A 369 -17.38 -22.69 -4.49
N ILE A 370 -16.39 -23.59 -4.45
CA ILE A 370 -15.29 -23.71 -5.41
C ILE A 370 -15.36 -25.10 -6.03
N LYS A 371 -15.28 -25.18 -7.36
CA LYS A 371 -15.33 -26.45 -8.08
C LYS A 371 -13.95 -27.10 -8.22
N SER A 372 -13.92 -28.42 -8.32
CA SER A 372 -12.70 -29.15 -8.72
C SER A 372 -12.12 -28.55 -10.02
N GLY A 373 -10.82 -28.32 -10.04
CA GLY A 373 -10.09 -27.70 -11.15
C GLY A 373 -10.16 -26.17 -11.20
N GLU A 374 -10.90 -25.52 -10.30
CA GLU A 374 -10.97 -24.06 -10.25
C GLU A 374 -9.71 -23.44 -9.62
N GLU A 375 -9.22 -22.34 -10.19
CA GLU A 375 -8.08 -21.56 -9.64
C GLU A 375 -8.50 -20.86 -8.35
N LEU A 376 -7.71 -21.03 -7.30
CA LEU A 376 -7.85 -20.33 -6.03
C LEU A 376 -7.21 -18.95 -6.14
N THR A 377 -7.98 -17.92 -5.78
CA THR A 377 -7.59 -16.53 -5.98
C THR A 377 -7.96 -15.67 -4.79
N THR A 378 -7.08 -14.73 -4.48
CA THR A 378 -7.28 -13.66 -3.48
C THR A 378 -7.35 -12.29 -4.17
N THR A 379 -7.67 -11.24 -3.42
CA THR A 379 -7.56 -9.86 -3.92
C THR A 379 -6.30 -9.20 -3.36
N TYR A 380 -5.57 -8.47 -4.21
CA TYR A 380 -4.34 -7.75 -3.81
C TYR A 380 -4.63 -6.27 -3.53
N VAL A 381 -5.80 -5.82 -3.95
CA VAL A 381 -6.26 -4.43 -3.88
C VAL A 381 -7.65 -4.42 -3.27
N ASN A 382 -8.09 -3.26 -2.81
CA ASN A 382 -9.43 -3.11 -2.25
C ASN A 382 -10.51 -3.34 -3.34
N PRO A 383 -11.39 -4.36 -3.22
CA PRO A 383 -12.42 -4.63 -4.21
C PRO A 383 -13.44 -3.48 -4.39
N SER A 384 -13.56 -2.61 -3.37
CA SER A 384 -14.46 -1.45 -3.37
C SER A 384 -13.93 -0.28 -4.19
N HIS A 385 -12.63 -0.26 -4.54
CA HIS A 385 -12.06 0.76 -5.42
C HIS A 385 -12.65 0.67 -6.82
N THR A 386 -12.63 1.79 -7.56
CA THR A 386 -13.08 1.80 -8.96
C THR A 386 -12.18 0.90 -9.83
N VAL A 387 -12.68 0.46 -11.00
CA VAL A 387 -11.87 -0.39 -11.89
C VAL A 387 -10.55 0.26 -12.31
N HIS A 388 -10.52 1.58 -12.48
CA HIS A 388 -9.31 2.31 -12.84
C HIS A 388 -8.30 2.33 -11.69
N GLN A 389 -8.76 2.56 -10.45
CA GLN A 389 -7.91 2.50 -9.26
C GLN A 389 -7.32 1.11 -9.05
N ARG A 390 -8.16 0.06 -9.11
CA ARG A 390 -7.69 -1.33 -8.98
C ARG A 390 -6.66 -1.67 -10.06
N GLN A 391 -6.91 -1.31 -11.32
CA GLN A 391 -5.96 -1.56 -12.40
C GLN A 391 -4.66 -0.75 -12.26
N ARG A 392 -4.73 0.48 -11.75
CA ARG A 392 -3.56 1.30 -11.46
C ARG A 392 -2.70 0.70 -10.35
N GLU A 393 -3.31 0.37 -9.21
CA GLU A 393 -2.61 -0.26 -8.08
C GLU A 393 -1.95 -1.58 -8.48
N LEU A 394 -2.68 -2.45 -9.20
CA LEU A 394 -2.14 -3.72 -9.70
C LEU A 394 -0.96 -3.53 -10.66
N ARG A 395 -1.05 -2.52 -11.54
CA ARG A 395 0.03 -2.20 -12.46
C ARG A 395 1.28 -1.67 -11.74
N VAL A 396 1.08 -0.80 -10.75
CA VAL A 396 2.17 -0.18 -9.99
C VAL A 396 2.88 -1.22 -9.12
N ASN A 397 2.11 -1.95 -8.31
CA ASN A 397 2.64 -2.78 -7.24
C ASN A 397 2.94 -4.23 -7.67
N TRP A 398 2.23 -4.74 -8.68
CA TRP A 398 2.39 -6.11 -9.20
C TRP A 398 2.64 -6.20 -10.71
N GLY A 399 2.69 -5.06 -11.42
CA GLY A 399 3.17 -5.01 -12.80
C GLY A 399 2.20 -5.48 -13.86
N PHE A 400 0.92 -5.74 -13.54
CA PHE A 400 -0.07 -6.22 -14.51
C PHE A 400 -1.39 -5.44 -14.44
N VAL A 401 -2.16 -5.51 -15.53
CA VAL A 401 -3.52 -4.94 -15.59
C VAL A 401 -4.55 -6.07 -15.50
N CYS A 402 -5.41 -6.03 -14.50
CA CYS A 402 -6.41 -7.08 -14.29
C CYS A 402 -7.54 -7.01 -15.34
N GLY A 403 -7.78 -8.15 -16.01
CA GLY A 403 -8.85 -8.37 -16.97
C GLY A 403 -9.92 -9.37 -16.50
N CYS A 404 -10.14 -9.50 -15.19
CA CYS A 404 -11.16 -10.41 -14.64
C CYS A 404 -12.60 -9.99 -15.04
N ALA A 405 -13.57 -10.88 -14.79
CA ALA A 405 -14.98 -10.63 -15.13
C ALA A 405 -15.52 -9.33 -14.50
N LYS A 406 -15.20 -9.07 -13.22
CA LYS A 406 -15.58 -7.84 -12.53
C LYS A 406 -15.00 -6.58 -13.21
N CYS A 407 -13.72 -6.58 -13.58
CA CYS A 407 -13.13 -5.45 -14.30
C CYS A 407 -13.82 -5.19 -15.64
N LYS A 408 -14.12 -6.27 -16.40
CA LYS A 408 -14.82 -6.14 -17.69
C LYS A 408 -16.22 -5.55 -17.53
N GLU A 409 -16.95 -5.98 -16.51
CA GLU A 409 -18.29 -5.48 -16.22
C GLU A 409 -18.26 -4.01 -15.74
N ASP A 410 -17.39 -3.68 -14.78
CA ASP A 410 -17.24 -2.31 -14.27
C ASP A 410 -16.86 -1.32 -15.41
N LEU A 411 -16.00 -1.73 -16.35
CA LEU A 411 -15.65 -0.90 -17.53
C LEU A 411 -16.84 -0.66 -18.45
N LYS A 412 -17.63 -1.70 -18.76
CA LYS A 412 -18.85 -1.56 -19.58
C LYS A 412 -19.86 -0.63 -18.92
N GLN A 413 -20.00 -0.68 -17.60
CA GLN A 413 -20.88 0.21 -16.86
C GLN A 413 -20.42 1.67 -16.94
N ASN A 414 -19.11 1.92 -16.85
CA ASN A 414 -18.54 3.26 -17.02
C ASN A 414 -18.78 3.82 -18.43
N GLU A 415 -18.65 3.00 -19.48
CA GLU A 415 -18.94 3.39 -20.87
C GLU A 415 -20.41 3.77 -21.05
N ARG A 416 -21.35 2.98 -20.51
CA ARG A 416 -22.78 3.28 -20.53
C ARG A 416 -23.09 4.63 -19.88
N ARG A 417 -22.51 4.92 -18.71
CA ARG A 417 -22.66 6.21 -18.01
C ARG A 417 -22.13 7.40 -18.83
N LYS A 418 -21.02 7.21 -19.56
CA LYS A 418 -20.48 8.25 -20.46
C LYS A 418 -21.45 8.52 -21.62
N SER A 419 -22.00 7.46 -22.23
CA SER A 419 -22.96 7.60 -23.34
C SER A 419 -24.28 8.27 -22.94
N SER A 420 -24.83 7.97 -21.76
CA SER A 420 -26.06 8.59 -21.26
C SER A 420 -25.89 10.06 -20.90
N SER A 421 -24.70 10.46 -20.44
CA SER A 421 -24.39 11.88 -20.17
C SER A 421 -24.34 12.75 -21.43
N HIS A 422 -24.04 12.16 -22.59
CA HIS A 422 -24.06 12.85 -23.89
C HIS A 422 -25.49 13.05 -24.42
N GLN A 423 -26.45 12.19 -24.06
CA GLN A 423 -27.86 12.37 -24.41
C GLN A 423 -28.59 13.38 -23.49
N GLY A 424 -28.07 13.67 -22.30
CA GLY A 424 -28.62 14.67 -21.39
C GLY A 424 -28.62 16.12 -21.93
N SER A 425 -27.81 16.40 -22.96
CA SER A 425 -27.82 17.69 -23.66
C SER A 425 -29.13 17.95 -24.43
N GLN A 426 -29.85 16.91 -24.88
CA GLN A 426 -31.15 17.09 -25.54
C GLN A 426 -32.31 17.21 -24.54
N ASN A 427 -32.15 16.75 -23.30
CA ASN A 427 -33.18 16.84 -22.26
C ASN A 427 -33.23 18.21 -21.56
N ALA A 428 -32.20 19.05 -21.66
CA ALA A 428 -32.22 20.38 -21.05
C ALA A 428 -33.27 21.31 -21.68
N SER A 429 -33.52 21.19 -23.00
CA SER A 429 -34.60 21.95 -23.65
C SER A 429 -35.97 21.38 -23.30
N SER A 430 -36.10 20.05 -23.24
CA SER A 430 -37.35 19.38 -22.86
C SER A 430 -37.75 19.67 -21.41
N ILE A 431 -36.79 19.70 -20.48
CA ILE A 431 -37.01 20.05 -19.08
C ILE A 431 -37.35 21.54 -18.94
N ARG A 432 -36.66 22.44 -19.66
CA ARG A 432 -37.05 23.87 -19.70
C ARG A 432 -38.45 24.07 -20.26
N ASN A 433 -38.82 23.35 -21.31
CA ASN A 433 -40.14 23.46 -21.94
C ASN A 433 -41.23 22.92 -21.01
N MET A 434 -40.98 21.81 -20.31
CA MET A 434 -41.90 21.33 -19.27
C MET A 434 -42.03 22.33 -18.12
N LEU A 435 -40.92 22.85 -17.58
CA LEU A 435 -40.95 23.86 -16.51
C LEU A 435 -41.69 25.13 -16.94
N LYS A 436 -41.57 25.54 -18.21
CA LYS A 436 -42.27 26.70 -18.76
C LYS A 436 -43.78 26.43 -18.91
N ALA A 437 -44.14 25.25 -19.41
CA ALA A 437 -45.53 24.81 -19.53
C ALA A 437 -46.22 24.65 -18.15
N THR A 438 -45.50 24.14 -17.15
CA THR A 438 -45.99 24.05 -15.76
C THR A 438 -46.16 25.42 -15.13
N LYS A 439 -45.27 26.38 -15.46
CA LYS A 439 -45.39 27.78 -15.00
C LYS A 439 -46.59 28.50 -15.60
N GLU A 440 -46.99 28.15 -16.83
CA GLU A 440 -48.21 28.65 -17.47
C GLU A 440 -49.50 28.04 -16.87
N THR A 441 -49.42 26.86 -16.25
CA THR A 441 -50.59 26.18 -15.64
C THR A 441 -50.82 26.52 -14.18
N VAL A 442 -49.77 26.91 -13.43
CA VAL A 442 -49.84 27.09 -11.97
C VAL A 442 -49.96 28.57 -11.55
N GLY A 443 -49.75 29.52 -12.48
CA GLY A 443 -49.75 30.96 -12.16
C GLY A 443 -48.51 31.38 -11.34
N GLU A 444 -48.28 32.68 -11.20
CA GLU A 444 -47.05 33.24 -10.60
C GLU A 444 -46.92 33.04 -9.07
N GLU A 445 -47.87 32.41 -8.40
CA GLU A 445 -47.73 32.01 -7.00
C GLU A 445 -46.93 30.71 -6.91
N GLY A 446 -45.61 30.86 -7.01
CA GLY A 446 -44.65 29.76 -7.00
C GLY A 446 -44.69 28.95 -5.71
N ILE A 447 -44.51 27.63 -5.85
CA ILE A 447 -44.10 26.76 -4.74
C ILE A 447 -42.68 27.20 -4.35
N GLU A 448 -42.55 28.00 -3.30
CA GLU A 448 -41.26 28.27 -2.67
C GLU A 448 -40.73 26.99 -2.02
N LEU A 449 -39.79 26.33 -2.71
CA LEU A 449 -38.86 25.43 -2.05
C LEU A 449 -37.74 26.30 -1.49
N GLU A 450 -37.82 26.61 -0.20
CA GLU A 450 -36.72 27.28 0.51
C GLU A 450 -35.44 26.45 0.36
N VAL A 451 -34.45 27.05 -0.30
CA VAL A 451 -33.07 26.57 -0.31
C VAL A 451 -32.37 27.29 0.84
N PRO A 452 -31.97 26.60 1.93
CA PRO A 452 -31.31 27.25 3.05
C PRO A 452 -30.00 27.92 2.60
N SER A 453 -29.82 29.18 2.97
CA SER A 453 -28.69 30.03 2.59
C SER A 453 -27.38 29.71 3.33
N GLU A 454 -27.39 28.82 4.32
CA GLU A 454 -26.20 28.46 5.09
C GLU A 454 -25.89 26.97 5.00
N PHE A 455 -24.77 26.65 4.34
CA PHE A 455 -24.20 25.31 4.25
C PHE A 455 -23.04 25.17 5.24
N ASN A 456 -23.32 24.68 6.45
CA ASN A 456 -22.32 24.45 7.50
C ASN A 456 -21.54 23.13 7.35
N GLY A 457 -21.25 22.68 6.13
CA GLY A 457 -20.27 21.62 5.87
C GLY A 457 -20.62 20.20 6.35
N GLU A 458 -21.78 19.94 6.96
CA GLU A 458 -22.20 18.58 7.28
C GLU A 458 -22.79 17.86 6.06
N ARG A 459 -22.20 16.71 5.73
CA ARG A 459 -22.66 15.78 4.70
C ARG A 459 -24.12 15.37 5.02
N ARG A 460 -25.06 15.60 4.09
CA ARG A 460 -26.43 15.04 4.23
C ARG A 460 -26.31 13.52 4.43
N LYS A 461 -26.76 13.03 5.58
CA LYS A 461 -26.93 11.60 5.83
C LYS A 461 -27.91 11.06 4.78
N SER A 462 -27.53 9.96 4.12
CA SER A 462 -28.41 9.23 3.21
C SER A 462 -29.77 8.99 3.89
N VAL A 463 -30.85 9.24 3.17
CA VAL A 463 -32.23 8.96 3.60
C VAL A 463 -32.28 7.54 4.19
N ARG A 464 -32.34 7.43 5.52
CA ARG A 464 -32.80 6.23 6.21
C ARG A 464 -34.32 6.30 6.16
N PHE A 465 -34.98 5.21 5.77
CA PHE A 465 -36.41 5.06 5.98
C PHE A 465 -36.70 5.29 7.47
N ASP A 466 -37.61 6.21 7.76
CA ASP A 466 -37.94 6.65 9.11
C ASP A 466 -38.43 5.48 9.98
N GLU A 467 -37.82 5.32 11.16
CA GLU A 467 -38.23 4.41 12.23
C GLU A 467 -39.42 5.00 13.03
N LYS A 468 -40.61 5.11 12.42
CA LYS A 468 -41.85 5.34 13.18
C LYS A 468 -42.99 4.46 12.68
N VAL A 469 -43.29 3.42 13.48
CA VAL A 469 -44.53 2.66 13.38
C VAL A 469 -45.59 3.40 14.19
N VAL A 470 -46.63 3.90 13.53
CA VAL A 470 -47.85 4.39 14.18
C VAL A 470 -48.83 3.22 14.24
N ALA A 471 -49.18 2.78 15.45
CA ALA A 471 -50.23 1.81 15.66
C ALA A 471 -51.59 2.48 15.44
N VAL A 472 -52.40 1.93 14.54
CA VAL A 472 -53.83 2.27 14.46
C VAL A 472 -54.56 1.37 15.46
N LYS A 473 -55.25 1.97 16.42
CA LYS A 473 -56.24 1.28 17.25
C LYS A 473 -57.57 1.30 16.53
N GLU A 474 -58.21 0.14 16.44
CA GLU A 474 -59.66 0.00 16.61
C GLU A 474 -59.91 -0.78 17.89
#